data_AF-A0A820GPT5-F1
#
_entry.id   AF-A0A820GPT5-F1
#
_cell.length_a   1.000
_cell.length_b   1.000
_cell.length_c   1.000
_cell.angle_alpha   90.00
_cell.angle_beta   90.00
_cell.angle_gamma   90.00
#
_symmetry.space_group_name_H-M   'P 1'
#
loop_
_entity.id
_entity.type
_entity.pdbx_description
1 polymer ?
#
loop_
_entity_poly.entity_id
_entity_poly.type
_entity_poly.pdbx_seq_one_letter_code
_entity_poly.pdbx_strand_id
1 'polypeptide(L)'
;MQIVVRTPPAHMMQRRMHCTVSNADCGANAICSYDATTNAVTCICKAGYTNTGSAVNAVCKDSCTVNNGGCDANAICSNGTTTNAVKCTCKAGYSNTGSAVNAVCKDSCTVNNGGCDPKATCSHDATTNAVICTCKAGYTNTGSTANVVCADSCTVNNGGCGANATCSYNATTNTVKCTCAGGYFYWGSASLNIRT
;
A
#
# COMPACT_ATOMS: atom_id res chain seq x y z
N MET A 1 8.74 7.13 -86.42
CA MET A 1 9.20 6.15 -85.43
C MET A 1 9.15 6.85 -84.07
N GLN A 2 8.06 6.68 -83.34
CA GLN A 2 7.80 7.41 -82.09
C GLN A 2 8.55 6.74 -80.94
N ILE A 3 9.47 7.46 -80.30
CA ILE A 3 10.05 7.05 -79.02
C ILE A 3 9.12 7.62 -77.93
N VAL A 4 8.12 6.82 -77.55
CA VAL A 4 7.28 7.10 -76.39
C VAL A 4 8.11 6.78 -75.15
N VAL A 5 8.68 7.82 -74.53
CA VAL A 5 9.31 7.70 -73.20
C VAL A 5 8.18 7.45 -72.21
N ARG A 6 7.94 6.16 -71.91
CA ARG A 6 6.94 5.76 -70.91
C ARG A 6 7.42 6.22 -69.54
N THR A 7 6.80 7.28 -69.02
CA THR A 7 6.87 7.59 -67.59
C THR A 7 6.30 6.40 -66.81
N PRO A 8 7.02 5.86 -65.81
CA PRO A 8 6.51 4.74 -65.03
C PRO A 8 5.22 5.13 -64.30
N PRO A 9 4.28 4.18 -64.07
CA PRO A 9 3.02 4.45 -63.41
C PRO A 9 3.26 4.99 -62.00
N ALA A 10 2.38 5.88 -61.53
CA ALA A 10 2.33 6.40 -60.15
C ALA A 10 2.01 5.34 -59.07
N HIS A 11 2.32 4.06 -59.33
CA HIS A 11 2.13 2.92 -58.44
C HIS A 11 3.42 2.39 -57.81
N MET A 12 4.54 3.08 -57.99
CA MET A 12 5.60 3.02 -56.98
C MET A 12 5.25 4.00 -55.86
N MET A 13 4.10 3.78 -55.20
CA MET A 13 3.94 4.32 -53.85
C MET A 13 5.03 3.64 -53.05
N GLN A 14 6.12 4.36 -52.79
CA GLN A 14 7.01 4.04 -51.67
C GLN A 14 6.08 3.68 -50.53
N ARG A 15 6.08 2.40 -50.15
CA ARG A 15 5.40 1.93 -48.95
C ARG A 15 5.99 2.80 -47.85
N ARG A 16 5.26 3.86 -47.45
CA ARG A 16 5.78 4.87 -46.54
C ARG A 16 5.99 4.14 -45.23
N MET A 17 7.20 3.66 -45.00
CA MET A 17 7.62 3.06 -43.74
C MET A 17 7.90 4.19 -42.77
N HIS A 18 6.90 5.03 -42.56
CA HIS A 18 6.90 6.20 -41.70
C HIS A 18 5.59 6.16 -40.95
N CYS A 19 5.61 6.51 -39.66
CA CYS A 19 4.39 6.66 -38.88
C CYS A 19 3.42 7.58 -39.61
N THR A 20 2.32 7.01 -40.11
CA THR A 20 1.28 7.82 -40.74
C THR A 20 0.67 8.76 -39.70
N VAL A 21 0.15 9.90 -40.16
CA VAL A 21 -0.40 10.96 -39.28
C VAL A 21 -1.56 10.47 -38.38
N SER A 22 -2.10 9.28 -38.65
CA SER A 22 -3.21 8.64 -37.93
C SER A 22 -2.78 7.53 -36.95
N ASN A 23 -1.48 7.24 -36.79
CA ASN A 23 -1.00 6.11 -35.97
C ASN A 23 -1.61 4.75 -36.38
N ALA A 24 -2.11 4.64 -37.62
CA ALA A 24 -2.83 3.47 -38.13
C ALA A 24 -1.93 2.23 -38.33
N ASP A 25 -0.62 2.43 -38.22
CA ASP A 25 0.40 1.38 -38.39
C ASP A 25 0.63 0.58 -37.09
N CYS A 26 0.14 1.06 -35.95
CA CYS A 26 0.26 0.39 -34.66
C CYS A 26 -1.12 0.07 -34.05
N GLY A 27 -1.19 -1.02 -33.29
CA GLY A 27 -2.41 -1.43 -32.58
C GLY A 27 -2.85 -0.44 -31.49
N ALA A 28 -4.02 -0.70 -30.89
CA ALA A 28 -4.54 0.11 -29.79
C ALA A 28 -3.52 0.23 -28.65
N ASN A 29 -3.46 1.41 -28.03
CA ASN A 29 -2.55 1.73 -26.91
C ASN A 29 -1.05 1.67 -27.25
N ALA A 30 -0.68 1.71 -28.53
CA ALA A 30 0.69 1.89 -28.99
C ALA A 30 0.92 3.28 -29.61
N ILE A 31 2.16 3.73 -29.60
CA ILE A 31 2.68 4.91 -30.28
C ILE A 31 3.68 4.41 -31.33
N CYS A 32 3.51 4.84 -32.57
CA CYS A 32 4.47 4.58 -33.63
C CYS A 32 5.73 5.45 -33.47
N SER A 33 6.91 4.84 -33.60
CA SER A 33 8.20 5.52 -33.63
C SER A 33 9.00 5.10 -34.87
N TYR A 34 9.50 6.09 -35.62
CA TYR A 34 10.30 5.89 -36.82
C TYR A 34 11.74 6.38 -36.60
N ASP A 35 12.70 5.53 -36.92
CA ASP A 35 14.13 5.85 -36.92
C ASP A 35 14.63 6.00 -38.36
N ALA A 36 14.99 7.23 -38.73
CA ALA A 36 15.48 7.57 -40.07
C ALA A 36 16.90 7.03 -40.36
N THR A 37 17.68 6.70 -39.32
CA THR A 37 19.05 6.21 -39.49
C THR A 37 19.10 4.73 -39.84
N THR A 38 18.22 3.95 -39.20
CA THR A 38 18.05 2.51 -39.47
C THR A 38 16.91 2.21 -40.44
N ASN A 39 16.15 3.26 -40.83
CA ASN A 39 14.93 3.17 -41.63
C ASN A 39 13.91 2.18 -41.02
N ALA A 40 13.81 2.13 -39.69
CA ALA A 40 12.99 1.18 -38.95
C ALA A 40 11.73 1.84 -38.36
N VAL A 41 10.60 1.13 -38.40
CA VAL A 41 9.36 1.50 -37.70
C VAL A 41 9.14 0.54 -36.53
N THR A 42 8.84 1.10 -35.36
CA THR A 42 8.58 0.34 -34.14
C THR A 42 7.30 0.82 -33.48
N CYS A 43 6.53 -0.09 -32.90
CA CYS A 43 5.34 0.22 -32.12
C CYS A 43 5.68 0.10 -30.63
N ILE A 44 5.63 1.23 -29.91
CA ILE A 44 5.97 1.32 -28.49
C ILE A 44 4.66 1.43 -27.71
N CYS A 45 4.44 0.57 -26.71
CA CYS A 45 3.25 0.68 -25.89
C CYS A 45 3.24 1.99 -25.08
N LYS A 46 2.07 2.61 -24.98
CA LYS A 46 1.85 3.77 -24.11
C LYS A 46 2.15 3.39 -22.67
N ALA A 47 2.46 4.38 -21.83
CA ALA A 47 2.62 4.16 -20.39
C ALA A 47 1.40 3.43 -19.81
N GLY A 48 1.64 2.44 -18.95
CA GLY A 48 0.59 1.58 -18.39
C GLY A 48 0.21 0.39 -19.27
N TYR A 49 0.87 0.22 -20.42
CA TYR A 49 0.69 -0.93 -21.28
C TYR A 49 2.00 -1.69 -21.50
N THR A 50 1.91 -3.02 -21.44
CA THR A 50 3.02 -3.94 -21.68
C THR A 50 2.85 -4.57 -23.06
N ASN A 51 3.93 -4.60 -23.84
CA ASN A 51 3.94 -5.35 -25.10
C ASN A 51 3.96 -6.85 -24.80
N THR A 52 2.88 -7.57 -25.12
CA THR A 52 2.81 -9.03 -25.05
C THR A 52 2.95 -9.70 -26.41
N GLY A 53 3.20 -8.92 -27.47
CA GLY A 53 3.42 -9.37 -28.83
C GLY A 53 4.91 -9.37 -29.22
N SER A 54 5.17 -9.14 -30.51
CA SER A 54 6.53 -8.99 -31.05
C SER A 54 6.95 -7.52 -31.08
N ALA A 55 8.24 -7.24 -31.27
CA ALA A 55 8.74 -5.88 -31.48
C ALA A 55 8.15 -5.20 -32.73
N VAL A 56 7.80 -5.99 -33.76
CA VAL A 56 7.25 -5.50 -35.04
C VAL A 56 5.72 -5.53 -35.05
N ASN A 57 5.13 -6.44 -34.27
CA ASN A 57 3.67 -6.59 -34.09
C ASN A 57 3.34 -6.44 -32.61
N ALA A 58 3.47 -5.22 -32.09
CA ALA A 58 3.24 -4.95 -30.67
C ALA A 58 1.77 -5.19 -30.31
N VAL A 59 1.55 -5.91 -29.20
CA VAL A 59 0.22 -6.10 -28.60
C VAL A 59 0.24 -5.47 -27.22
N CYS A 60 -0.31 -4.27 -27.11
CA CYS A 60 -0.26 -3.48 -25.88
C CYS A 60 -1.45 -3.80 -24.98
N LYS A 61 -1.21 -4.63 -23.96
CA LYS A 61 -2.19 -4.96 -22.91
C LYS A 61 -1.95 -4.10 -21.69
N ASP A 62 -3.01 -3.83 -20.93
CA ASP A 62 -2.89 -3.14 -19.64
C ASP A 62 -1.85 -3.88 -18.78
N SER A 63 -0.81 -3.17 -18.36
CA SER A 63 0.30 -3.72 -17.61
C SER A 63 -0.16 -4.42 -16.33
N CYS A 64 -1.22 -3.94 -15.66
CA CYS A 64 -1.72 -4.58 -14.45
C CYS A 64 -2.34 -5.97 -14.71
N THR A 65 -2.76 -6.25 -15.94
CA THR A 65 -3.24 -7.58 -16.34
C THR A 65 -2.11 -8.56 -16.68
N VAL A 66 -0.88 -8.05 -16.81
CA VAL A 66 0.31 -8.82 -17.18
C VAL A 66 1.26 -8.85 -15.99
N ASN A 67 1.36 -10.00 -15.32
CA ASN A 67 2.23 -10.18 -14.14
C ASN A 67 2.03 -9.10 -13.06
N ASN A 68 0.78 -8.67 -12.82
CA ASN A 68 0.43 -7.60 -11.87
C ASN A 68 1.24 -6.29 -12.08
N GLY A 69 1.61 -5.97 -13.33
CA GLY A 69 2.45 -4.81 -13.65
C GLY A 69 3.88 -4.88 -13.10
N GLY A 70 4.32 -6.05 -12.62
CA GLY A 70 5.58 -6.21 -11.89
C GLY A 70 5.51 -5.81 -10.41
N CYS A 71 4.32 -5.53 -9.89
CA CYS A 71 4.12 -5.23 -8.48
C CYS A 71 4.28 -6.47 -7.60
N ASP A 72 4.69 -6.25 -6.33
CA ASP A 72 4.71 -7.27 -5.27
C ASP A 72 3.36 -8.02 -5.16
N ALA A 73 3.39 -9.29 -4.75
CA ALA A 73 2.19 -10.11 -4.58
C ALA A 73 1.20 -9.52 -3.55
N ASN A 74 1.71 -8.77 -2.57
CA ASN A 74 0.94 -8.05 -1.57
C ASN A 74 0.65 -6.59 -1.96
N ALA A 75 0.86 -6.22 -3.23
CA ALA A 75 0.49 -4.93 -3.79
C ALA A 75 -0.71 -5.04 -4.75
N ILE A 76 -1.44 -3.94 -4.86
CA ILE A 76 -2.47 -3.65 -5.86
C ILE A 76 -1.79 -2.86 -6.98
N CYS A 77 -1.91 -3.37 -8.21
CA CYS A 77 -1.51 -2.63 -9.40
C CYS A 77 -2.62 -1.68 -9.86
N SER A 78 -2.24 -0.48 -10.27
CA SER A 78 -3.11 0.51 -10.91
C SER A 78 -2.33 1.32 -11.93
N ASN A 79 -3.01 1.98 -12.86
CA ASN A 79 -2.38 2.95 -13.75
C ASN A 79 -2.45 4.35 -13.11
N GLY A 80 -1.31 5.04 -13.04
CA GLY A 80 -1.19 6.35 -12.40
C GLY A 80 -1.98 7.43 -13.15
N THR A 81 -2.65 8.32 -12.43
CA THR A 81 -3.60 9.29 -13.02
C THR A 81 -2.95 10.36 -13.90
N THR A 82 -1.66 10.67 -13.69
CA THR A 82 -0.93 11.72 -14.43
C THR A 82 -0.07 11.18 -15.57
N THR A 83 0.66 10.09 -15.32
CA THR A 83 1.59 9.51 -16.31
C THR A 83 1.02 8.30 -17.04
N ASN A 84 -0.14 7.79 -16.60
CA ASN A 84 -0.68 6.48 -16.96
C ASN A 84 0.29 5.31 -16.69
N ALA A 85 1.42 5.53 -16.01
CA ALA A 85 2.40 4.48 -15.73
C ALA A 85 1.92 3.55 -14.63
N VAL A 86 2.47 2.33 -14.59
CA VAL A 86 2.18 1.37 -13.51
C VAL A 86 2.49 1.99 -12.15
N LYS A 87 1.54 1.86 -11.23
CA LYS A 87 1.65 2.27 -9.84
C LYS A 87 1.27 1.10 -8.94
N CYS A 88 2.21 0.68 -8.11
CA CYS A 88 2.04 -0.36 -7.12
C CYS A 88 1.72 0.26 -5.75
N THR A 89 0.63 -0.15 -5.12
CA THR A 89 0.27 0.28 -3.76
C THR A 89 0.09 -0.95 -2.87
N CYS A 90 0.75 -1.01 -1.71
CA CYS A 90 0.59 -2.14 -0.81
C CYS A 90 -0.86 -2.29 -0.33
N LYS A 91 -1.31 -3.55 -0.22
CA LYS A 91 -2.62 -3.90 0.35
C LYS A 91 -2.69 -3.44 1.81
N ALA A 92 -3.90 -3.30 2.34
CA ALA A 92 -4.12 -3.03 3.76
C ALA A 92 -3.34 -4.05 4.62
N GLY A 93 -2.68 -3.57 5.68
CA GLY A 93 -1.82 -4.40 6.54
C GLY A 93 -0.40 -4.61 6.02
N TYR A 94 -0.03 -4.06 4.87
CA TYR A 94 1.34 -4.12 4.35
C TYR A 94 1.95 -2.73 4.19
N SER A 95 3.23 -2.63 4.54
CA SER A 95 4.03 -1.42 4.44
C SER A 95 4.99 -1.52 3.26
N ASN A 96 5.08 -0.44 2.48
CA ASN A 96 6.08 -0.36 1.41
C ASN A 96 7.46 -0.12 2.01
N THR A 97 8.35 -1.10 1.84
CA THR A 97 9.76 -1.05 2.25
C THR A 97 10.71 -0.86 1.06
N GLY A 98 10.17 -0.79 -0.15
CA GLY A 98 10.89 -0.56 -1.39
C GLY A 98 10.77 0.88 -1.89
N SER A 99 10.81 1.04 -3.21
CA SER A 99 10.65 2.34 -3.88
C SER A 99 9.17 2.63 -4.16
N ALA A 100 8.84 3.87 -4.50
CA ALA A 100 7.52 4.23 -5.02
C ALA A 100 7.17 3.53 -6.34
N VAL A 101 8.18 3.20 -7.16
CA VAL A 101 8.01 2.54 -8.46
C VAL A 101 8.09 1.01 -8.33
N ASN A 102 8.97 0.53 -7.46
CA ASN A 102 9.15 -0.90 -7.15
C ASN A 102 8.76 -1.14 -5.69
N ALA A 103 7.47 -1.14 -5.42
CA ALA A 103 6.95 -1.35 -4.07
C ALA A 103 7.31 -2.76 -3.59
N VAL A 104 7.80 -2.87 -2.35
CA VAL A 104 8.06 -4.14 -1.67
C VAL A 104 7.20 -4.18 -0.41
N CYS A 105 6.18 -5.03 -0.43
CA CYS A 105 5.11 -4.99 0.56
C CYS A 105 5.34 -6.03 1.64
N LYS A 106 5.82 -5.56 2.80
CA LYS A 106 6.04 -6.41 3.99
C LYS A 106 4.90 -6.23 4.98
N ASP A 107 4.62 -7.27 5.76
CA ASP A 107 3.69 -7.21 6.87
C ASP A 107 4.00 -5.98 7.75
N SER A 108 3.02 -5.09 7.90
CA SER A 108 3.19 -3.84 8.63
C SER A 108 3.58 -4.07 10.09
N CYS A 109 3.09 -5.10 10.76
CA CYS A 109 3.47 -5.37 12.15
C CYS A 109 4.96 -5.76 12.29
N THR A 110 5.57 -6.29 11.23
CA THR A 110 7.02 -6.55 11.20
C THR A 110 7.86 -5.31 10.90
N VAL A 111 7.24 -4.24 10.42
CA VAL A 111 7.88 -2.97 10.05
C VAL A 111 7.49 -1.90 11.07
N ASN A 112 8.42 -1.52 11.94
CA ASN A 112 8.18 -0.49 12.96
C ASN A 112 6.92 -0.76 13.82
N ASN A 113 6.63 -2.04 14.14
CA ASN A 113 5.47 -2.45 14.92
C ASN A 113 4.14 -1.90 14.36
N GLY A 114 4.00 -1.76 13.04
CA GLY A 114 2.81 -1.19 12.40
C GLY A 114 2.56 0.29 12.71
N GLY A 115 3.54 0.99 13.28
CA GLY A 115 3.38 2.35 13.81
C GLY A 115 2.70 2.42 15.18
N CYS A 116 2.48 1.27 15.84
CA CYS A 116 1.93 1.22 17.18
C CYS A 116 2.92 1.75 18.24
N ASP A 117 2.38 2.26 19.35
CA ASP A 117 3.16 2.60 20.54
C ASP A 117 4.09 1.43 20.96
N PRO A 118 5.32 1.67 21.43
CA PRO A 118 6.23 0.61 21.90
C PRO A 118 5.66 -0.31 23.00
N LYS A 119 4.70 0.21 23.79
CA LYS A 119 3.96 -0.52 24.83
C LYS A 119 2.66 -1.12 24.30
N ALA A 120 2.42 -1.11 23.00
CA ALA A 120 1.34 -1.83 22.33
C ALA A 120 1.87 -3.05 21.57
N THR A 121 0.98 -3.99 21.33
CA THR A 121 1.14 -5.11 20.41
C THR A 121 0.41 -4.77 19.10
N CYS A 122 1.07 -5.02 17.97
CA CYS A 122 0.48 -4.91 16.65
C CYS A 122 -0.19 -6.23 16.23
N SER A 123 -1.36 -6.12 15.62
CA SER A 123 -2.06 -7.23 14.97
C SER A 123 -2.82 -6.73 13.74
N HIS A 124 -3.44 -7.65 12.99
CA HIS A 124 -4.31 -7.30 11.87
C HIS A 124 -5.78 -7.55 12.20
N ASP A 125 -6.64 -6.66 11.73
CA ASP A 125 -8.09 -6.89 11.70
C ASP A 125 -8.41 -8.08 10.79
N ALA A 126 -9.22 -9.02 11.27
CA ALA A 126 -9.50 -10.26 10.54
C ALA A 126 -10.30 -10.04 9.24
N THR A 127 -11.03 -8.92 9.10
CA THR A 127 -11.89 -8.66 7.94
C THR A 127 -11.21 -7.75 6.92
N THR A 128 -10.58 -6.69 7.40
CA THR A 128 -10.01 -5.61 6.58
C THR A 128 -8.49 -5.72 6.41
N ASN A 129 -7.83 -6.58 7.19
CA ASN A 129 -6.38 -6.69 7.33
C ASN A 129 -5.70 -5.38 7.79
N ALA A 130 -6.47 -4.39 8.24
CA ALA A 130 -5.94 -3.14 8.78
C ALA A 130 -5.10 -3.39 10.04
N VAL A 131 -4.08 -2.56 10.26
CA VAL A 131 -3.28 -2.63 11.49
C VAL A 131 -4.14 -2.23 12.68
N ILE A 132 -4.09 -3.05 13.73
CA ILE A 132 -4.69 -2.79 15.03
C ILE A 132 -3.56 -2.73 16.07
N CYS A 133 -3.56 -1.67 16.86
CA CYS A 133 -2.67 -1.50 17.99
C CYS A 133 -3.43 -1.74 19.28
N THR A 134 -2.96 -2.65 20.13
CA THR A 134 -3.57 -2.92 21.44
C THR A 134 -2.53 -2.73 22.54
N CYS A 135 -2.81 -1.89 23.53
CA CYS A 135 -1.90 -1.72 24.65
C CYS A 135 -1.62 -3.05 25.36
N LYS A 136 -0.35 -3.29 25.69
CA LYS A 136 0.06 -4.44 26.48
C LYS A 136 -0.62 -4.40 27.85
N ALA A 137 -0.71 -5.54 28.50
CA ALA A 137 -1.32 -5.61 29.81
C ALA A 137 -0.60 -4.72 30.83
N GLY A 138 -1.38 -4.08 31.71
CA GLY A 138 -0.90 -3.03 32.62
C GLY A 138 -0.84 -1.64 31.99
N TYR A 139 -1.18 -1.50 30.70
CA TYR A 139 -1.29 -0.22 30.03
C TYR A 139 -2.70 0.02 29.50
N THR A 140 -3.08 1.29 29.45
CA THR A 140 -4.38 1.74 28.94
C THR A 140 -4.16 2.72 27.79
N ASN A 141 -5.01 2.62 26.77
CA ASN A 141 -4.97 3.56 25.65
C ASN A 141 -5.47 4.95 26.12
N THR A 142 -4.60 5.95 26.06
CA THR A 142 -4.92 7.36 26.32
C THR A 142 -4.96 8.21 25.04
N GLY A 143 -4.70 7.59 23.89
CA GLY A 143 -4.78 8.21 22.57
C GLY A 143 -6.14 8.00 21.90
N SER A 144 -6.14 7.93 20.57
CA SER A 144 -7.33 7.61 19.78
C SER A 144 -7.27 6.15 19.28
N THR A 145 -8.31 5.70 18.59
CA THR A 145 -8.30 4.40 17.90
C THR A 145 -7.32 4.36 16.73
N ALA A 146 -7.10 5.50 16.07
CA ALA A 146 -6.15 5.61 14.94
C ALA A 146 -4.71 5.90 15.38
N ASN A 147 -4.52 6.45 16.57
CA ASN A 147 -3.21 6.74 17.15
C ASN A 147 -3.21 6.31 18.62
N VAL A 148 -2.96 5.02 18.84
CA VAL A 148 -2.93 4.41 20.17
C VAL A 148 -1.70 4.88 20.92
N VAL A 149 -1.90 5.37 22.15
CA VAL A 149 -0.84 5.79 23.06
C VAL A 149 -1.03 5.06 24.36
N CYS A 150 -0.01 4.36 24.84
CA CYS A 150 -0.15 3.45 25.98
C CYS A 150 0.51 4.02 27.24
N ALA A 151 -0.32 4.51 28.16
CA ALA A 151 0.11 4.95 29.48
C ALA A 151 -0.06 3.82 30.51
N ASP A 152 0.77 3.80 31.54
CA ASP A 152 0.62 2.86 32.65
C ASP A 152 -0.78 3.04 33.25
N SER A 153 -1.56 1.96 33.35
CA SER A 153 -2.95 2.02 33.81
C SER A 153 -3.07 2.66 35.19
N CYS A 154 -2.09 2.49 36.08
CA CYS A 154 -2.09 3.11 37.41
C CYS A 154 -1.80 4.61 37.39
N THR A 155 -1.21 5.14 36.33
CA THR A 155 -1.03 6.60 36.17
C THR A 155 -2.28 7.27 35.62
N VAL A 156 -3.21 6.51 35.05
CA VAL A 156 -4.47 6.99 34.50
C VAL A 156 -5.59 6.75 35.51
N ASN A 157 -6.08 7.81 36.15
CA ASN A 157 -7.17 7.73 37.13
C ASN A 157 -6.93 6.67 38.23
N ASN A 158 -5.68 6.52 38.69
CA ASN A 158 -5.27 5.50 39.66
C ASN A 158 -5.72 4.07 39.29
N GLY A 159 -5.79 3.74 38.00
CA GLY A 159 -6.30 2.44 37.52
C GLY A 159 -7.77 2.16 37.89
N GLY A 160 -8.55 3.19 38.22
CA GLY A 160 -9.90 3.08 38.75
C GLY A 160 -9.97 2.73 40.24
N CYS A 161 -8.84 2.67 40.93
CA CYS A 161 -8.78 2.43 42.36
C CYS A 161 -9.31 3.64 43.15
N GLY A 162 -9.99 3.38 44.26
CA GLY A 162 -10.46 4.44 45.16
C GLY A 162 -9.31 5.28 45.73
N ALA A 163 -9.63 6.48 46.21
CA ALA A 163 -8.63 7.43 46.73
C ALA A 163 -7.77 6.88 47.88
N ASN A 164 -8.30 5.91 48.65
CA ASN A 164 -7.60 5.25 49.76
C ASN A 164 -7.00 3.90 49.38
N ALA A 165 -6.74 3.68 48.09
CA ALA A 165 -6.16 2.45 47.58
C ALA A 165 -4.97 2.73 46.66
N THR A 166 -3.96 1.86 46.75
CA THR A 166 -2.81 1.87 45.86
C THR A 166 -3.08 0.98 44.66
N CYS A 167 -2.87 1.53 43.46
CA CYS A 167 -2.92 0.78 42.22
C CYS A 167 -1.62 0.01 41.98
N SER A 168 -1.75 -1.21 41.48
CA SER A 168 -0.64 -2.03 40.99
C SER A 168 -1.14 -2.90 39.84
N TYR A 169 -0.28 -3.24 38.89
CA TYR A 169 -0.61 -4.26 37.90
C TYR A 169 -0.32 -5.67 38.44
N ASN A 170 -1.28 -6.58 38.34
CA ASN A 170 -1.09 -7.98 38.72
C ASN A 170 -0.87 -8.84 37.46
N ALA A 171 0.39 -9.23 37.24
CA ALA A 171 0.79 -10.04 36.09
C ALA A 171 0.17 -11.44 36.08
N THR A 172 -0.19 -12.01 37.24
CA THR A 172 -0.79 -13.35 37.35
C THR A 172 -2.24 -13.36 36.86
N THR A 173 -3.00 -12.31 37.20
CA THR A 173 -4.41 -12.18 36.78
C THR A 173 -4.57 -11.37 35.50
N ASN A 174 -3.50 -10.74 35.02
CA ASN A 174 -3.49 -9.83 33.88
C ASN A 174 -4.46 -8.65 34.06
N THR A 175 -4.59 -8.14 35.29
CA THR A 175 -5.54 -7.08 35.66
C THR A 175 -4.91 -6.02 36.56
N VAL A 176 -5.53 -4.84 36.59
CA VAL A 176 -5.25 -3.83 37.64
C VAL A 176 -5.73 -4.38 38.99
N LYS A 177 -4.87 -4.28 39.99
CA LYS A 177 -5.14 -4.64 41.38
C LYS A 177 -5.07 -3.39 42.25
N CYS A 178 -6.15 -3.15 42.96
CA CYS A 178 -6.25 -2.07 43.92
C CYS A 178 -6.12 -2.62 45.35
N THR A 179 -5.16 -2.12 46.12
CA THR A 179 -4.91 -2.56 47.51
C THR A 179 -5.28 -1.42 48.46
N CYS A 180 -6.29 -1.63 49.32
CA CYS A 180 -6.68 -0.64 50.31
C CYS A 180 -5.56 -0.38 51.34
N ALA A 181 -5.41 0.88 51.74
CA ALA A 181 -4.63 1.22 52.91
C ALA A 181 -5.19 0.55 54.18
N GLY A 182 -4.36 0.36 55.20
CA GLY A 182 -4.80 -0.24 56.47
C GLY A 182 -6.01 0.50 57.06
N GLY A 183 -7.04 -0.25 57.47
CA GLY A 183 -8.31 0.29 57.99
C GLY A 183 -9.36 0.63 56.93
N TYR A 184 -9.07 0.42 55.63
CA TYR A 184 -10.02 0.62 54.54
C TYR A 184 -10.38 -0.71 53.85
N PHE A 185 -11.61 -0.80 53.33
CA PHE A 185 -12.10 -1.96 52.57
C PHE A 185 -12.93 -1.52 51.36
N TYR A 186 -13.09 -2.42 50.38
CA TYR A 186 -13.95 -2.21 49.22
C TYR A 186 -15.40 -2.54 49.55
N TRP A 187 -16.32 -1.63 49.29
CA TRP A 187 -17.76 -1.92 49.32
C TRP A 187 -18.44 -1.28 48.10
N GLY A 188 -18.74 -2.09 47.08
CA GLY A 188 -19.18 -1.58 45.78
C GLY A 188 -18.08 -0.81 45.06
N SER A 189 -18.39 0.41 44.57
CA SER A 189 -17.46 1.29 43.84
C SER A 189 -16.69 2.30 44.72
N ALA A 190 -16.81 2.23 46.06
CA ALA A 190 -16.16 3.16 46.98
C ALA A 190 -15.31 2.44 48.05
N SER A 191 -14.20 3.08 48.45
CA SER A 191 -13.38 2.66 49.60
C SER A 191 -13.86 3.38 50.86
N LEU A 192 -14.32 2.64 51.88
CA LEU A 192 -14.79 3.20 53.16
C LEU A 192 -13.80 2.94 54.30
N ASN A 193 -13.69 3.88 55.24
CA ASN A 193 -12.88 3.76 56.46
C ASN A 193 -13.69 3.02 57.53
N ILE A 194 -13.17 1.93 58.11
CA ILE A 194 -13.69 1.38 59.37
C ILE A 194 -12.94 2.06 60.51
N ARG A 195 -13.64 2.91 61.26
CA ARG A 195 -13.31 3.10 62.68
C ARG A 195 -14.09 2.04 63.44
N THR A 196 -13.39 1.02 63.95
CA THR A 196 -13.87 0.25 65.11
C THR A 196 -13.70 1.07 66.36
#